data_AF-A0AAE7EI92-F1
#
_entry.id   AF-A0AAE7EI92-F1
#
_cell.length_a   1.000
_cell.length_b   1.000
_cell.length_c   1.000
_cell.angle_alpha   90.00
_cell.angle_beta   90.00
_cell.angle_gamma   90.00
#
_symmetry.space_group_name_H-M   'P 1'
#
loop_
_entity.id
_entity.type
_entity.pdbx_description
1 polymer ?
#
loop_
_entity_poly.entity_id
_entity_poly.type
_entity_poly.pdbx_seq_one_letter_code
_entity_poly.pdbx_strand_id
1 'polypeptide(L)'
;MKKKTIPLVTLFLAMIWLPTAGLSQRVDPLQASTEQTKTLRFYLVRHGQTYSNIKEMTIGGGGNAQLTPKGRYDASSLGLGLAEVEFIAGYSSTLGRAYETANQILRGRNLQVKQIDALKDISWGDAEGGRIDELTDKFGHSGNDFTFYFGAYNDPAFKSPVNAENMADFSARFEGALRQIAAQHPDQNGNILVTAHSSMAFYLQKYRANQPLGGLANTSVSVLEFKDGQFRLIDFNNTDYLKSGYAREKALPPLEITLVVNPLTQLQQVGVMEGTTDSDFTDAGEKANQQLHRTLQSTQFIAAYSSELGRGYKTAQRVMADHQIPIQQDSQLNEMFLGHWEAEKVATLKSDQSEAARNLFSANKLIRFVAPDEGENGEIAAYRLDKFLSAIGQKYEFSQGKVIVFTHPLILNAFFNKRLPDSSWQPSQGMQVVTLAYKNEAFSVVQVK
;
A
#
# COMPACT_ATOMS: atom_id res chain seq x y z
N MET A 1 11.04 43.63 -83.93
CA MET A 1 10.15 42.93 -84.88
C MET A 1 10.66 41.50 -85.04
N LYS A 2 9.80 40.49 -84.77
CA LYS A 2 9.70 39.11 -85.34
C LYS A 2 11.00 38.45 -85.88
N LYS A 3 11.33 37.17 -85.65
CA LYS A 3 10.71 36.02 -84.98
C LYS A 3 11.66 34.82 -85.20
N LYS A 4 11.52 33.80 -84.34
CA LYS A 4 11.71 32.34 -84.56
C LYS A 4 13.10 31.73 -84.34
N THR A 5 13.20 31.06 -83.20
CA THR A 5 14.10 29.94 -82.87
C THR A 5 13.39 28.61 -83.17
N ILE A 6 14.13 27.65 -83.74
CA ILE A 6 13.80 26.22 -83.89
C ILE A 6 15.12 25.43 -83.72
N PRO A 7 15.11 24.21 -83.14
CA PRO A 7 16.19 23.67 -82.32
C PRO A 7 17.10 22.67 -83.05
N LEU A 8 18.23 22.37 -82.41
CA LEU A 8 19.26 21.47 -82.92
C LEU A 8 19.10 20.06 -82.31
N VAL A 9 18.82 19.10 -83.18
CA VAL A 9 18.94 17.65 -82.98
C VAL A 9 19.96 17.18 -83.99
N THR A 10 21.05 16.53 -83.56
CA THR A 10 21.88 15.53 -84.29
C THR A 10 23.16 15.28 -83.49
N LEU A 11 23.80 14.11 -83.45
CA LEU A 11 23.63 12.77 -84.03
C LEU A 11 24.68 11.87 -83.31
N PHE A 12 24.42 10.58 -83.11
CA PHE A 12 25.23 9.47 -83.70
C PHE A 12 24.84 8.09 -83.13
N LEU A 13 24.46 7.21 -84.07
CA LEU A 13 24.37 5.75 -83.96
C LEU A 13 25.77 5.16 -83.68
N ALA A 14 25.96 4.31 -82.67
CA ALA A 14 25.65 2.88 -82.56
C ALA A 14 26.72 1.94 -83.17
N MET A 15 27.36 1.11 -82.32
CA MET A 15 27.49 -0.33 -82.57
C MET A 15 27.90 -1.13 -81.31
N ILE A 16 26.86 -1.74 -80.72
CA ILE A 16 26.70 -3.03 -80.05
C ILE A 16 27.95 -3.94 -79.89
N TRP A 17 28.29 -4.31 -78.64
CA TRP A 17 28.37 -5.71 -78.18
C TRP A 17 28.42 -5.80 -76.64
N LEU A 18 27.53 -6.61 -76.07
CA LEU A 18 27.43 -7.10 -74.68
C LEU A 18 27.07 -8.60 -74.80
N PRO A 19 27.16 -9.46 -73.77
CA PRO A 19 27.73 -9.28 -72.41
C PRO A 19 28.59 -10.48 -71.94
N THR A 20 29.27 -10.37 -70.79
CA THR A 20 29.27 -11.48 -69.80
C THR A 20 29.24 -10.96 -68.37
N ALA A 21 28.29 -11.54 -67.64
CA ALA A 21 27.89 -11.35 -66.26
C ALA A 21 29.01 -11.25 -65.21
N GLY A 22 28.77 -10.37 -64.24
CA GLY A 22 29.45 -10.32 -62.94
C GLY A 22 28.83 -9.22 -62.08
N LEU A 23 27.62 -9.44 -61.56
CA LEU A 23 26.98 -8.54 -60.59
C LEU A 23 27.80 -8.52 -59.30
N SER A 24 28.66 -7.51 -59.15
CA SER A 24 29.15 -7.09 -57.84
C SER A 24 28.02 -6.34 -57.15
N GLN A 25 27.32 -7.02 -56.24
CA GLN A 25 26.45 -6.36 -55.28
C GLN A 25 27.33 -5.55 -54.34
N ARG A 26 27.17 -4.23 -54.38
CA ARG A 26 27.66 -3.34 -53.31
C ARG A 26 26.98 -3.77 -52.02
N VAL A 27 27.79 -4.16 -51.05
CA VAL A 27 27.36 -4.36 -49.67
C VAL A 27 27.29 -2.97 -49.03
N ASP A 28 26.08 -2.51 -48.74
CA ASP A 28 25.88 -1.34 -47.88
C ASP A 28 26.47 -1.64 -46.50
N PRO A 29 27.19 -0.70 -45.85
CA PRO A 29 27.66 -0.92 -44.49
C PRO A 29 26.43 -0.99 -43.58
N LEU A 30 26.23 -2.16 -42.96
CA LEU A 30 25.34 -2.34 -41.82
C LEU A 30 25.52 -1.16 -40.85
N GLN A 31 24.50 -0.32 -40.74
CA GLN A 31 24.31 0.48 -39.55
C GLN A 31 24.12 -0.52 -38.41
N ALA A 32 25.19 -0.78 -37.66
CA ALA A 32 25.08 -1.37 -36.34
C ALA A 32 24.25 -0.39 -35.51
N SER A 33 22.95 -0.65 -35.40
CA SER A 33 22.14 -0.06 -34.35
C SER A 33 22.83 -0.42 -33.04
N THR A 34 23.31 0.58 -32.31
CA THR A 34 23.76 0.40 -30.94
C THR A 34 22.55 -0.07 -30.13
N GLU A 35 22.32 -1.38 -30.06
CA GLU A 35 21.35 -1.97 -29.15
C GLU A 35 21.77 -1.56 -27.75
N GLN A 36 21.02 -0.62 -27.18
CA GLN A 36 21.20 -0.22 -25.81
C GLN A 36 20.91 -1.44 -24.94
N THR A 37 21.97 -2.05 -24.41
CA THR A 37 21.86 -3.29 -23.62
C THR A 37 20.91 -3.07 -22.45
N LYS A 38 19.83 -3.86 -22.43
CA LYS A 38 18.72 -3.74 -21.49
C LYS A 38 19.11 -4.27 -20.12
N THR A 39 18.66 -3.60 -19.07
CA THR A 39 19.03 -3.90 -17.69
C THR A 39 17.81 -3.85 -16.78
N LEU A 40 17.53 -4.98 -16.13
CA LEU A 40 16.57 -5.05 -15.03
C LEU A 40 17.31 -5.11 -13.70
N ARG A 41 16.80 -4.43 -12.67
CA ARG A 41 17.32 -4.53 -11.30
C ARG A 41 16.29 -5.14 -10.38
N PHE A 42 16.61 -6.29 -9.81
CA PHE A 42 15.77 -7.00 -8.87
C PHE A 42 16.14 -6.57 -7.45
N TYR A 43 15.23 -5.86 -6.79
CA TYR A 43 15.32 -5.50 -5.38
C TYR A 43 14.71 -6.63 -4.57
N LEU A 44 15.57 -7.55 -4.15
CA LEU A 44 15.22 -8.72 -3.36
C LEU A 44 15.10 -8.32 -1.89
N VAL A 45 13.90 -8.41 -1.33
CA VAL A 45 13.60 -7.97 0.03
C VAL A 45 13.21 -9.14 0.91
N ARG A 46 13.88 -9.34 2.05
CA ARG A 46 13.39 -10.28 3.07
C ARG A 46 12.15 -9.69 3.74
N HIS A 47 11.10 -10.49 3.92
CA HIS A 47 9.90 -10.07 4.63
C HIS A 47 10.17 -9.41 5.99
N GLY A 48 9.23 -8.59 6.47
CA GLY A 48 9.26 -7.97 7.79
C GLY A 48 9.24 -8.99 8.93
N GLN A 49 9.59 -8.57 10.14
CA GLN A 49 9.64 -9.46 11.30
C GLN A 49 8.30 -10.16 11.57
N THR A 50 8.34 -11.47 11.83
CA THR A 50 7.19 -12.27 12.25
C THR A 50 7.30 -12.71 13.71
N TYR A 51 6.19 -13.20 14.27
CA TYR A 51 6.22 -13.84 15.59
C TYR A 51 7.12 -15.08 15.62
N SER A 52 7.20 -15.83 14.50
CA SER A 52 8.13 -16.96 14.39
C SER A 52 9.59 -16.52 14.43
N ASN A 53 9.94 -15.34 13.90
CA ASN A 53 11.30 -14.80 14.02
C ASN A 53 11.65 -14.47 15.47
N ILE A 54 10.73 -13.82 16.21
CA ILE A 54 10.93 -13.49 17.64
C ILE A 54 11.11 -14.77 18.47
N LYS A 55 10.36 -15.81 18.14
CA LYS A 55 10.37 -17.09 18.84
C LYS A 55 11.45 -18.05 18.33
N GLU A 56 12.24 -17.67 17.32
CA GLU A 56 13.28 -18.51 16.71
C GLU A 56 12.72 -19.87 16.25
N MET A 57 11.58 -19.84 15.56
CA MET A 57 10.92 -21.03 15.01
C MET A 57 11.38 -21.31 13.58
N THR A 58 11.50 -22.58 13.23
CA THR A 58 11.79 -23.08 11.87
C THR A 58 10.54 -23.04 10.99
N ILE A 59 10.08 -21.83 10.67
CA ILE A 59 8.96 -21.59 9.74
C ILE A 59 9.52 -21.15 8.38
N GLY A 60 9.61 -22.10 7.46
CA GLY A 60 10.10 -21.94 6.09
C GLY A 60 8.96 -22.00 5.06
N GLY A 61 9.15 -22.81 4.02
CA GLY A 61 8.25 -22.92 2.86
C GLY A 61 6.98 -23.70 3.15
N GLY A 62 7.01 -24.58 4.17
CA GLY A 62 5.87 -25.39 4.62
C GLY A 62 4.90 -24.66 5.54
N GLY A 63 5.34 -23.54 6.15
CA GLY A 63 4.56 -22.78 7.12
C GLY A 63 4.40 -21.29 6.80
N ASN A 64 3.38 -20.68 7.39
CA ASN A 64 3.18 -19.23 7.33
C ASN A 64 3.05 -18.63 8.72
N ALA A 65 3.63 -17.44 8.90
CA ALA A 65 3.57 -16.69 10.15
C ALA A 65 3.15 -15.25 9.84
N GLN A 66 2.41 -14.64 10.76
CA GLN A 66 1.97 -13.25 10.61
C GLN A 66 3.10 -12.28 10.94
N LEU A 67 3.12 -11.13 10.25
CA LEU A 67 3.98 -10.01 10.61
C LEU A 67 3.60 -9.48 12.00
N THR A 68 4.61 -9.07 12.75
CA THR A 68 4.39 -8.31 13.99
C THR A 68 4.01 -6.87 13.64
N PRO A 69 3.45 -6.09 14.58
CA PRO A 69 3.28 -4.64 14.37
C PRO A 69 4.59 -3.96 13.95
N LYS A 70 5.71 -4.33 14.59
CA LYS A 70 7.05 -3.87 14.19
C LYS A 70 7.38 -4.27 12.75
N GLY A 71 7.13 -5.52 12.35
CA GLY A 71 7.41 -5.99 11.00
C GLY A 71 6.62 -5.25 9.90
N ARG A 72 5.36 -4.87 10.18
CA ARG A 72 4.54 -4.04 9.29
C ARG A 72 5.09 -2.61 9.22
N TYR A 73 5.43 -2.04 10.37
CA TYR A 73 6.05 -0.71 10.47
C TYR A 73 7.38 -0.63 9.71
N ASP A 74 8.25 -1.62 9.87
CA ASP A 74 9.52 -1.71 9.14
C ASP A 74 9.29 -1.81 7.62
N ALA A 75 8.31 -2.59 7.18
CA ALA A 75 7.98 -2.72 5.75
C ALA A 75 7.48 -1.41 5.13
N SER A 76 6.61 -0.68 5.85
CA SER A 76 6.14 0.65 5.44
C SER A 76 7.28 1.67 5.38
N SER A 77 8.14 1.67 6.42
CA SER A 77 9.34 2.52 6.47
C SER A 77 10.30 2.20 5.33
N LEU A 78 10.51 0.93 5.01
CA LEU A 78 11.32 0.53 3.86
C LEU A 78 10.72 1.07 2.54
N GLY A 79 9.39 1.11 2.40
CA GLY A 79 8.71 1.75 1.28
C GLY A 79 9.12 3.22 1.08
N LEU A 80 9.23 3.99 2.17
CA LEU A 80 9.75 5.37 2.17
C LEU A 80 11.23 5.43 1.80
N GLY A 81 12.03 4.50 2.32
CA GLY A 81 13.45 4.37 2.03
C GLY A 81 13.73 4.07 0.55
N LEU A 82 12.78 3.42 -0.11
CA LEU A 82 12.80 3.09 -1.53
C LEU A 82 11.98 4.07 -2.38
N ALA A 83 11.51 5.21 -1.85
CA ALA A 83 10.57 6.07 -2.58
C ALA A 83 11.13 6.64 -3.89
N GLU A 84 12.44 6.89 -3.97
CA GLU A 84 13.10 7.34 -5.22
C GLU A 84 13.36 6.21 -6.22
N VAL A 85 13.13 4.95 -5.84
CA VAL A 85 13.29 3.81 -6.73
C VAL A 85 12.00 3.62 -7.50
N GLU A 86 11.98 4.00 -8.78
CA GLU A 86 10.84 3.75 -9.66
C GLU A 86 10.75 2.26 -9.98
N PHE A 87 9.79 1.57 -9.38
CA PHE A 87 9.48 0.18 -9.68
C PHE A 87 8.55 0.11 -10.90
N ILE A 88 8.86 -0.79 -11.83
CA ILE A 88 7.98 -1.11 -12.97
C ILE A 88 7.07 -2.30 -12.66
N ALA A 89 7.43 -3.12 -11.66
CA ALA A 89 6.64 -4.26 -11.22
C ALA A 89 6.97 -4.69 -9.79
N GLY A 90 6.01 -5.36 -9.15
CA GLY A 90 6.14 -5.96 -7.83
C GLY A 90 5.77 -7.44 -7.84
N TYR A 91 6.62 -8.26 -7.24
CA TYR A 91 6.40 -9.70 -7.06
C TYR A 91 6.62 -10.09 -5.61
N SER A 92 5.98 -11.17 -5.18
CA SER A 92 6.23 -11.76 -3.87
C SER A 92 6.12 -13.27 -3.89
N SER A 93 6.65 -13.92 -2.86
CA SER A 93 6.20 -15.25 -2.46
C SER A 93 4.69 -15.30 -2.22
N THR A 94 4.11 -16.49 -2.37
CA THR A 94 2.71 -16.79 -1.98
C THR A 94 2.50 -16.78 -0.46
N LEU A 95 3.56 -16.82 0.36
CA LEU A 95 3.46 -16.77 1.81
C LEU A 95 3.06 -15.38 2.30
N GLY A 96 2.04 -15.33 3.18
CA GLY A 96 1.39 -14.09 3.61
C GLY A 96 2.34 -13.03 4.14
N ARG A 97 3.38 -13.40 4.92
CA ARG A 97 4.40 -12.47 5.41
C ARG A 97 5.13 -11.69 4.32
N ALA A 98 5.47 -12.34 3.21
CA ALA A 98 6.18 -11.72 2.10
C ALA A 98 5.24 -10.88 1.22
N TYR A 99 4.05 -11.42 0.93
CA TYR A 99 3.01 -10.69 0.21
C TYR A 99 2.60 -9.42 0.94
N GLU A 100 2.34 -9.50 2.23
CA GLU A 100 2.01 -8.34 3.06
C GLU A 100 3.15 -7.31 3.06
N THR A 101 4.40 -7.76 3.22
CA THR A 101 5.58 -6.88 3.16
C THR A 101 5.65 -6.11 1.82
N ALA A 102 5.41 -6.78 0.68
CA ALA A 102 5.44 -6.12 -0.63
C ALA A 102 4.34 -5.06 -0.76
N ASN A 103 3.13 -5.35 -0.28
CA ASN A 103 2.03 -4.40 -0.31
C ASN A 103 2.32 -3.15 0.54
N GLN A 104 2.99 -3.31 1.70
CA GLN A 104 3.41 -2.16 2.50
C GLN A 104 4.49 -1.32 1.80
N ILE A 105 5.48 -1.96 1.16
CA ILE A 105 6.56 -1.26 0.44
C ILE A 105 6.01 -0.49 -0.78
N LEU A 106 5.09 -1.09 -1.53
CA LEU A 106 4.50 -0.49 -2.74
C LEU A 106 3.29 0.39 -2.45
N ARG A 107 2.98 0.63 -1.18
CA ARG A 107 1.84 1.46 -0.79
C ARG A 107 1.91 2.85 -1.44
N GLY A 108 0.78 3.31 -1.95
CA GLY A 108 0.67 4.60 -2.64
C GLY A 108 1.22 4.60 -4.07
N ARG A 109 1.80 3.48 -4.53
CA ARG A 109 2.23 3.30 -5.91
C ARG A 109 1.14 2.58 -6.68
N ASN A 110 0.98 2.91 -7.97
CA ASN A 110 0.00 2.25 -8.84
C ASN A 110 0.53 0.91 -9.37
N LEU A 111 0.86 -0.01 -8.48
CA LEU A 111 1.40 -1.34 -8.80
C LEU A 111 0.70 -2.42 -7.98
N GLN A 112 0.32 -3.50 -8.65
CA GLN A 112 -0.19 -4.70 -8.00
C GLN A 112 0.94 -5.70 -7.77
N VAL A 113 0.91 -6.39 -6.63
CA VAL A 113 1.88 -7.44 -6.29
C VAL A 113 1.44 -8.76 -6.91
N LYS A 114 2.29 -9.34 -7.77
CA LYS A 114 2.06 -10.68 -8.35
C LYS A 114 2.73 -11.77 -7.51
N GLN A 115 1.98 -12.77 -7.08
CA GLN A 115 2.52 -13.86 -6.26
C GLN A 115 3.10 -14.99 -7.12
N ILE A 116 4.26 -15.52 -6.74
CA ILE A 116 4.92 -16.65 -7.40
C ILE A 116 5.29 -17.70 -6.35
N ASP A 117 4.86 -18.95 -6.57
CA ASP A 117 5.06 -20.03 -5.61
C ASP A 117 6.54 -20.41 -5.45
N ALA A 118 7.29 -20.39 -6.55
CA ALA A 118 8.73 -20.67 -6.57
C ALA A 118 9.58 -19.63 -5.79
N LEU A 119 8.99 -18.53 -5.30
CA LEU A 119 9.62 -17.58 -4.37
C LEU A 119 9.38 -17.94 -2.89
N LYS A 120 8.69 -19.04 -2.56
CA LYS A 120 8.57 -19.57 -1.19
C LYS A 120 9.92 -19.76 -0.51
N ASP A 121 9.91 -19.68 0.80
CA ASP A 121 11.09 -19.97 1.63
C ASP A 121 11.53 -21.43 1.46
N ILE A 122 12.72 -21.78 1.93
CA ILE A 122 13.17 -23.18 1.93
C ILE A 122 12.28 -24.02 2.86
N SER A 123 11.93 -25.25 2.47
CA SER A 123 11.20 -26.14 3.38
C SER A 123 12.13 -26.72 4.44
N TRP A 124 11.72 -26.70 5.72
CA TRP A 124 12.46 -27.36 6.81
C TRP A 124 12.14 -28.85 6.94
N GLY A 125 11.28 -29.42 6.07
CA GLY A 125 10.86 -30.82 6.17
C GLY A 125 10.27 -31.14 7.53
N ASP A 126 10.79 -32.20 8.17
CA ASP A 126 10.33 -32.69 9.49
C ASP A 126 10.67 -31.74 10.65
N ALA A 127 11.51 -30.74 10.40
CA ALA A 127 11.84 -29.70 11.36
C ALA A 127 10.88 -28.49 11.28
N GLU A 128 9.97 -28.41 10.30
CA GLU A 128 9.05 -27.29 10.15
C GLU A 128 8.17 -27.10 11.41
N GLY A 129 8.05 -25.87 11.90
CA GLY A 129 7.24 -25.56 13.07
C GLY A 129 7.87 -25.87 14.43
N GLY A 130 9.11 -26.36 14.47
CA GLY A 130 9.89 -26.52 15.69
C GLY A 130 10.60 -25.22 16.13
N ARG A 131 11.25 -25.26 17.30
CA ARG A 131 12.19 -24.22 17.73
C ARG A 131 13.60 -24.55 17.28
N ILE A 132 14.39 -23.54 16.94
CA ILE A 132 15.79 -23.71 16.50
C ILE A 132 16.66 -24.31 17.62
N ASP A 133 16.43 -23.94 18.88
CA ASP A 133 17.18 -24.44 20.05
C ASP A 133 16.89 -25.91 20.36
N GLU A 134 15.68 -26.39 20.06
CA GLU A 134 15.28 -27.80 20.23
C GLU A 134 15.79 -28.72 19.12
N LEU A 135 16.32 -28.16 18.02
CA LEU A 135 16.82 -28.99 16.90
C LEU A 135 18.01 -29.85 17.31
N THR A 136 18.85 -29.39 18.25
CA THR A 136 19.99 -30.16 18.73
C THR A 136 19.53 -31.43 19.43
N ASP A 137 18.53 -31.32 20.29
CA ASP A 137 18.02 -32.47 21.03
C ASP A 137 17.26 -33.44 20.11
N LYS A 138 16.52 -32.90 19.12
CA LYS A 138 15.69 -33.70 18.21
C LYS A 138 16.49 -34.36 17.07
N PHE A 139 17.52 -33.68 16.56
CA PHE A 139 18.23 -34.08 15.33
C PHE A 139 19.75 -34.14 15.49
N GLY A 140 20.28 -33.92 16.70
CA GLY A 140 21.69 -34.12 17.03
C GLY A 140 22.64 -33.01 16.57
N HIS A 141 22.14 -31.85 16.13
CA HIS A 141 22.97 -30.77 15.58
C HIS A 141 22.42 -29.37 15.85
N SER A 142 23.29 -28.36 15.87
CA SER A 142 22.89 -26.98 16.16
C SER A 142 22.00 -26.41 15.06
N GLY A 143 20.86 -25.81 15.43
CA GLY A 143 19.90 -25.23 14.51
C GLY A 143 20.42 -24.07 13.62
N ASN A 144 21.60 -23.52 13.93
CA ASN A 144 22.23 -22.47 13.13
C ASN A 144 23.23 -23.00 12.08
N ASP A 145 23.48 -24.31 12.02
CA ASP A 145 24.31 -24.90 10.98
C ASP A 145 23.46 -25.24 9.74
N PHE A 146 23.23 -24.23 8.91
CA PHE A 146 22.47 -24.39 7.68
C PHE A 146 23.10 -25.40 6.70
N THR A 147 24.42 -25.59 6.74
CA THR A 147 25.08 -26.55 5.84
C THR A 147 24.77 -28.00 6.22
N PHE A 148 24.60 -28.28 7.51
CA PHE A 148 24.16 -29.59 7.98
C PHE A 148 22.73 -29.93 7.55
N TYR A 149 21.81 -28.97 7.58
CA TYR A 149 20.40 -29.24 7.22
C TYR A 149 20.13 -29.16 5.72
N PHE A 150 20.82 -28.29 4.99
CA PHE A 150 20.46 -27.96 3.61
C PHE A 150 21.59 -28.20 2.60
N GLY A 151 22.80 -28.56 3.04
CA GLY A 151 23.95 -28.79 2.17
C GLY A 151 24.55 -27.49 1.64
N ALA A 152 25.12 -27.55 0.43
CA ALA A 152 25.67 -26.39 -0.27
C ALA A 152 24.86 -26.05 -1.51
N TYR A 153 24.88 -24.78 -1.94
CA TYR A 153 24.12 -24.31 -3.11
C TYR A 153 24.50 -25.02 -4.43
N ASN A 154 25.69 -25.64 -4.48
CA ASN A 154 26.23 -26.35 -5.63
C ASN A 154 26.30 -27.87 -5.42
N ASP A 155 25.60 -28.40 -4.41
CA ASP A 155 25.51 -29.84 -4.15
C ASP A 155 24.07 -30.35 -4.33
N PRO A 156 23.66 -30.68 -5.57
CA PRO A 156 22.33 -31.22 -5.85
C PRO A 156 22.17 -32.68 -5.36
N ALA A 157 23.25 -33.37 -5.00
CA ALA A 157 23.19 -34.73 -4.50
C ALA A 157 22.89 -34.79 -3.00
N PHE A 158 23.04 -33.67 -2.28
CA PHE A 158 22.82 -33.57 -0.85
C PHE A 158 21.44 -34.07 -0.43
N LYS A 159 21.40 -34.86 0.64
CA LYS A 159 20.19 -35.37 1.28
C LYS A 159 20.11 -34.83 2.69
N SER A 160 19.08 -34.01 2.94
CA SER A 160 18.83 -33.45 4.26
C SER A 160 18.54 -34.55 5.29
N PRO A 161 19.13 -34.47 6.50
CA PRO A 161 18.80 -35.39 7.60
C PRO A 161 17.36 -35.24 8.14
N VAL A 162 16.69 -34.12 7.83
CA VAL A 162 15.32 -33.81 8.27
C VAL A 162 14.31 -33.74 7.11
N ASN A 163 14.61 -34.38 5.97
CA ASN A 163 13.75 -34.33 4.77
C ASN A 163 13.42 -32.90 4.27
N ALA A 164 14.28 -31.92 4.59
CA ALA A 164 14.20 -30.57 4.06
C ALA A 164 14.54 -30.49 2.57
N GLU A 165 14.11 -29.39 1.95
CA GLU A 165 14.62 -28.98 0.63
C GLU A 165 16.11 -28.63 0.74
N ASN A 166 16.96 -29.07 -0.19
CA ASN A 166 18.37 -28.70 -0.17
C ASN A 166 18.63 -27.32 -0.83
N MET A 167 19.79 -26.73 -0.55
CA MET A 167 20.14 -25.39 -1.05
C MET A 167 20.24 -25.33 -2.58
N ALA A 168 20.65 -26.41 -3.24
CA ALA A 168 20.79 -26.44 -4.70
C ALA A 168 19.43 -26.39 -5.40
N ASP A 169 18.48 -27.20 -4.96
CA ASP A 169 17.10 -27.24 -5.47
C ASP A 169 16.38 -25.91 -5.20
N PHE A 170 16.51 -25.38 -3.97
CA PHE A 170 16.02 -24.05 -3.62
C PHE A 170 16.58 -22.99 -4.58
N SER A 171 17.90 -22.98 -4.77
CA SER A 171 18.58 -21.98 -5.61
C SER A 171 18.16 -22.08 -7.07
N ALA A 172 17.97 -23.30 -7.58
CA ALA A 172 17.52 -23.54 -8.95
C ALA A 172 16.10 -23.03 -9.17
N ARG A 173 15.14 -23.35 -8.28
CA ARG A 173 13.76 -22.85 -8.42
C ARG A 173 13.66 -21.33 -8.22
N PHE A 174 14.46 -20.77 -7.32
CA PHE A 174 14.48 -19.33 -7.06
C PHE A 174 15.03 -18.57 -8.28
N GLU A 175 16.12 -19.04 -8.87
CA GLU A 175 16.64 -18.46 -10.12
C GLU A 175 15.63 -18.60 -11.27
N GLY A 176 14.99 -19.77 -11.40
CA GLY A 176 13.93 -20.00 -12.38
C GLY A 176 12.82 -18.96 -12.27
N ALA A 177 12.38 -18.65 -11.05
CA ALA A 177 11.39 -17.59 -10.79
C ALA A 177 11.89 -16.21 -11.22
N LEU A 178 13.13 -15.83 -10.90
CA LEU A 178 13.69 -14.54 -11.32
C LEU A 178 13.79 -14.43 -12.85
N ARG A 179 14.18 -15.51 -13.54
CA ARG A 179 14.22 -15.56 -15.01
C ARG A 179 12.83 -15.49 -15.62
N GLN A 180 11.84 -16.16 -15.03
CA GLN A 180 10.44 -16.05 -15.45
C GLN A 180 9.94 -14.62 -15.31
N ILE A 181 10.27 -13.93 -14.21
CA ILE A 181 9.94 -12.52 -14.03
C ILE A 181 10.62 -11.67 -15.10
N ALA A 182 11.92 -11.86 -15.34
CA ALA A 182 12.64 -11.12 -16.38
C ALA A 182 11.97 -11.29 -17.76
N ALA A 183 11.52 -12.50 -18.09
CA ALA A 183 10.83 -12.80 -19.34
C ALA A 183 9.43 -12.16 -19.47
N GLN A 184 8.81 -11.72 -18.36
CA GLN A 184 7.55 -10.96 -18.38
C GLN A 184 7.76 -9.47 -18.65
N HIS A 185 9.01 -8.99 -18.62
CA HIS A 185 9.38 -7.61 -18.92
C HIS A 185 10.35 -7.57 -20.10
N PRO A 186 10.01 -8.18 -21.26
CA PRO A 186 10.87 -8.16 -22.42
C PRO A 186 11.06 -6.71 -22.85
N ASP A 187 12.28 -6.38 -23.26
CA ASP A 187 12.61 -5.07 -23.82
C ASP A 187 12.48 -3.86 -22.88
N GLN A 188 12.32 -4.09 -21.57
CA GLN A 188 12.22 -3.03 -20.57
C GLN A 188 13.55 -2.79 -19.83
N ASN A 189 13.75 -1.53 -19.40
CA ASN A 189 14.71 -1.17 -18.37
C ASN A 189 13.92 -0.77 -17.13
N GLY A 190 14.34 -1.20 -15.95
CA GLY A 190 13.67 -0.78 -14.73
C GLY A 190 13.99 -1.59 -13.50
N ASN A 191 13.36 -1.18 -12.40
CA ASN A 191 13.52 -1.83 -11.10
C ASN A 191 12.30 -2.70 -10.82
N ILE A 192 12.54 -3.90 -10.30
CA ILE A 192 11.50 -4.87 -9.94
C ILE A 192 11.65 -5.18 -8.45
N LEU A 193 10.58 -4.95 -7.69
CA LEU A 193 10.53 -5.38 -6.29
C LEU A 193 10.21 -6.88 -6.24
N VAL A 194 10.97 -7.64 -5.45
CA VAL A 194 10.70 -9.05 -5.16
C VAL A 194 10.81 -9.29 -3.66
N THR A 195 9.70 -9.50 -2.96
CA THR A 195 9.74 -9.90 -1.54
C THR A 195 9.70 -11.42 -1.37
N ALA A 196 10.68 -11.94 -0.64
CA ALA A 196 10.77 -13.35 -0.28
C ALA A 196 11.39 -13.47 1.13
N HIS A 197 12.34 -14.40 1.32
CA HIS A 197 12.69 -14.91 2.65
C HIS A 197 14.21 -14.96 2.88
N SER A 198 14.64 -15.34 4.09
CA SER A 198 16.07 -15.41 4.44
C SER A 198 16.85 -16.42 3.59
N SER A 199 16.19 -17.49 3.11
CA SER A 199 16.79 -18.51 2.23
C SER A 199 17.33 -17.96 0.90
N MET A 200 16.93 -16.75 0.48
CA MET A 200 17.59 -16.05 -0.63
C MET A 200 19.11 -15.94 -0.45
N ALA A 201 19.61 -15.92 0.80
CA ALA A 201 21.04 -15.98 1.09
C ALA A 201 21.73 -17.20 0.45
N PHE A 202 21.06 -18.36 0.39
CA PHE A 202 21.60 -19.58 -0.21
C PHE A 202 21.84 -19.40 -1.71
N TYR A 203 20.85 -18.83 -2.41
CA TYR A 203 21.00 -18.47 -3.82
C TYR A 203 22.09 -17.42 -4.04
N LEU A 204 22.12 -16.39 -3.19
CA LEU A 204 23.08 -15.28 -3.30
C LEU A 204 24.52 -15.69 -2.95
N GLN A 205 24.71 -16.81 -2.25
CA GLN A 205 26.02 -17.33 -1.86
C GLN A 205 26.94 -17.59 -3.06
N LYS A 206 26.39 -17.92 -4.24
CA LYS A 206 27.19 -18.12 -5.45
C LYS A 206 27.97 -16.89 -5.91
N TYR A 207 27.50 -15.68 -5.55
CA TYR A 207 28.19 -14.41 -5.84
C TYR A 207 29.14 -13.99 -4.71
N ARG A 208 29.16 -14.75 -3.61
CA ARG A 208 29.86 -14.42 -2.37
C ARG A 208 30.65 -15.63 -1.84
N ALA A 209 31.20 -16.46 -2.72
CA ALA A 209 31.83 -17.74 -2.36
C ALA A 209 32.91 -17.65 -1.25
N ASN A 210 33.60 -16.50 -1.14
CA ASN A 210 34.65 -16.27 -0.13
C ASN A 210 34.12 -15.64 1.18
N GLN A 211 32.80 -15.50 1.33
CA GLN A 211 32.16 -14.93 2.51
C GLN A 211 31.34 -16.02 3.22
N PRO A 212 31.28 -15.99 4.56
CA PRO A 212 30.46 -16.95 5.30
C PRO A 212 28.99 -16.80 4.94
N LEU A 213 28.30 -17.94 4.86
CA LEU A 213 26.85 -17.96 4.74
C LEU A 213 26.24 -17.36 6.01
N GLY A 214 25.35 -16.39 5.84
CA GLY A 214 24.67 -15.71 6.94
C GLY A 214 23.23 -15.40 6.58
N GLY A 215 22.39 -15.25 7.61
CA GLY A 215 21.00 -14.85 7.43
C GLY A 215 20.88 -13.41 6.91
N LEU A 216 19.87 -13.17 6.08
CA LEU A 216 19.48 -11.81 5.70
C LEU A 216 18.68 -11.17 6.84
N ALA A 217 18.89 -9.91 7.19
CA ALA A 217 18.06 -9.22 8.18
C ALA A 217 16.62 -9.03 7.66
N ASN A 218 15.61 -9.03 8.52
CA ASN A 218 14.24 -8.68 8.09
C ASN A 218 14.26 -7.30 7.43
N THR A 219 13.47 -7.11 6.36
CA THR A 219 13.42 -5.85 5.58
C THR A 219 14.78 -5.37 5.03
N SER A 220 15.78 -6.24 4.97
CA SER A 220 16.99 -5.97 4.20
C SER A 220 16.74 -6.08 2.71
N VAL A 221 17.52 -5.34 1.94
CA VAL A 221 17.48 -5.33 0.47
C VAL A 221 18.78 -5.91 -0.07
N SER A 222 18.68 -6.82 -1.01
CA SER A 222 19.79 -7.20 -1.90
C SER A 222 19.40 -6.84 -3.33
N VAL A 223 20.34 -6.38 -4.14
CA VAL A 223 20.06 -5.95 -5.51
C VAL A 223 20.83 -6.83 -6.50
N LEU A 224 20.10 -7.49 -7.40
CA LEU A 224 20.67 -8.16 -8.55
C LEU A 224 20.42 -7.35 -9.81
N GLU A 225 21.45 -7.16 -10.62
CA GLU A 225 21.31 -6.67 -11.98
C GLU A 225 21.18 -7.86 -12.93
N PHE A 226 20.19 -7.83 -13.81
CA PHE A 226 20.00 -8.80 -14.88
C PHE A 226 20.23 -8.12 -16.23
N LYS A 227 21.26 -8.58 -16.93
CA LYS A 227 21.72 -8.02 -18.19
C LYS A 227 22.30 -9.12 -19.07
N ASP A 228 21.96 -9.14 -20.35
CA ASP A 228 22.47 -10.10 -21.34
C ASP A 228 22.32 -11.58 -20.89
N GLY A 229 21.19 -11.89 -20.25
CA GLY A 229 20.89 -13.24 -19.74
C GLY A 229 21.59 -13.63 -18.44
N GLN A 230 22.40 -12.74 -17.87
CA GLN A 230 23.22 -12.99 -16.69
C GLN A 230 22.80 -12.12 -15.52
N PHE A 231 22.91 -12.68 -14.31
CA PHE A 231 22.70 -11.96 -13.06
C PHE A 231 24.04 -11.56 -12.44
N ARG A 232 24.08 -10.36 -11.85
CA ARG A 232 25.22 -9.83 -11.10
C ARG A 232 24.74 -9.24 -9.78
N LEU A 233 25.43 -9.56 -8.69
CA LEU A 233 25.16 -8.96 -7.38
C LEU A 233 25.70 -7.53 -7.30
N ILE A 234 24.81 -6.59 -6.97
CA ILE A 234 25.11 -5.15 -6.81
C ILE A 234 25.19 -4.78 -5.34
N ASP A 235 24.24 -5.29 -4.56
CA ASP A 235 24.08 -4.95 -3.15
C ASP A 235 23.60 -6.17 -2.37
N PHE A 236 24.00 -6.31 -1.11
CA PHE A 236 23.74 -7.51 -0.32
C PHE A 236 23.35 -7.16 1.11
N ASN A 237 22.17 -7.66 1.54
CA ASN A 237 21.68 -7.57 2.91
C ASN A 237 21.72 -6.13 3.49
N ASN A 238 21.46 -5.15 2.64
CA ASN A 238 21.56 -3.74 2.98
C ASN A 238 20.33 -3.28 3.79
N THR A 239 20.59 -2.72 4.97
CA THR A 239 19.55 -2.18 5.88
C THR A 239 19.49 -0.65 5.86
N ASP A 240 20.35 0.01 5.10
CA ASP A 240 20.40 1.47 5.03
C ASP A 240 19.18 2.07 4.33
N TYR A 241 18.54 1.32 3.41
CA TYR A 241 17.23 1.69 2.86
C TYR A 241 16.19 1.83 3.98
N LEU A 242 16.10 0.86 4.89
CA LEU A 242 15.18 0.91 6.03
C LEU A 242 15.52 2.08 6.98
N LYS A 243 16.81 2.28 7.29
CA LYS A 243 17.25 3.40 8.13
C LYS A 243 16.87 4.76 7.52
N SER A 244 17.05 4.90 6.21
CA SER A 244 16.64 6.09 5.45
C SER A 244 15.12 6.27 5.49
N GLY A 245 14.38 5.16 5.43
CA GLY A 245 12.94 5.10 5.64
C GLY A 245 12.49 5.71 6.96
N TYR A 246 13.07 5.26 8.08
CA TYR A 246 12.77 5.82 9.40
C TYR A 246 13.10 7.32 9.49
N ALA A 247 14.22 7.75 8.89
CA ALA A 247 14.58 9.17 8.86
C ALA A 247 13.54 10.01 8.09
N ARG A 248 13.08 9.51 6.93
CA ARG A 248 12.03 10.16 6.11
C ARG A 248 10.70 10.21 6.85
N GLU A 249 10.27 9.11 7.44
CA GLU A 249 9.03 9.06 8.24
C GLU A 249 9.05 10.08 9.39
N LYS A 250 10.15 10.16 10.11
CA LYS A 250 10.30 11.11 11.22
C LYS A 250 10.17 12.56 10.72
N ALA A 251 10.67 12.85 9.52
CA ALA A 251 10.61 14.17 8.90
C ALA A 251 9.25 14.51 8.27
N LEU A 252 8.41 13.53 7.92
CA LEU A 252 7.10 13.79 7.34
C LEU A 252 6.15 14.43 8.36
N PRO A 253 5.38 15.46 7.97
CA PRO A 253 4.31 15.97 8.82
C PRO A 253 3.23 14.90 9.02
N PRO A 254 2.47 14.94 10.13
CA PRO A 254 1.26 14.12 10.26
C PRO A 254 0.30 14.37 9.10
N LEU A 255 -0.43 13.33 8.69
CA LEU A 255 -1.53 13.48 7.75
C LEU A 255 -2.65 14.31 8.39
N GLU A 256 -3.08 15.36 7.73
CA GLU A 256 -4.26 16.11 8.15
C GLU A 256 -5.54 15.52 7.53
N ILE A 257 -6.48 15.15 8.40
CA ILE A 257 -7.82 14.66 8.05
C ILE A 257 -8.85 15.68 8.53
N THR A 258 -9.47 16.39 7.59
CA THR A 258 -10.56 17.33 7.85
C THR A 258 -11.89 16.58 7.89
N LEU A 259 -12.47 16.47 9.08
CA LEU A 259 -13.81 15.91 9.31
C LEU A 259 -14.83 17.05 9.27
N VAL A 260 -15.88 16.89 8.46
CA VAL A 260 -16.96 17.85 8.32
C VAL A 260 -18.25 17.20 8.79
N VAL A 261 -18.87 17.79 9.80
CA VAL A 261 -20.23 17.44 10.23
C VAL A 261 -21.22 18.22 9.38
N ASN A 262 -22.27 17.55 8.91
CA ASN A 262 -23.30 18.16 8.07
C ASN A 262 -23.89 19.46 8.69
N PRO A 263 -24.31 20.42 7.86
CA PRO A 263 -24.93 21.66 8.35
C PRO A 263 -26.34 21.44 8.90
N LEU A 264 -26.93 22.52 9.41
CA LEU A 264 -28.27 22.53 10.00
C LEU A 264 -29.34 22.13 8.98
N THR A 265 -30.06 21.06 9.30
CA THR A 265 -31.18 20.51 8.52
C THR A 265 -32.54 21.02 8.99
N GLN A 266 -33.57 20.82 8.18
CA GLN A 266 -34.95 21.20 8.51
C GLN A 266 -35.46 20.47 9.75
N LEU A 267 -35.17 19.17 9.90
CA LEU A 267 -35.58 18.40 11.07
C LEU A 267 -34.84 18.86 12.34
N GLN A 268 -33.54 19.12 12.27
CA GLN A 268 -32.78 19.67 13.40
C GLN A 268 -33.32 21.05 13.84
N GLN A 269 -33.70 21.90 12.89
CA GLN A 269 -34.26 23.22 13.17
C GLN A 269 -35.55 23.15 13.98
N VAL A 270 -36.38 22.12 13.77
CA VAL A 270 -37.63 21.90 14.52
C VAL A 270 -37.47 20.92 15.69
N GLY A 271 -36.23 20.62 16.09
CA GLY A 271 -35.91 19.80 17.26
C GLY A 271 -36.25 18.32 17.08
N VAL A 272 -36.12 17.79 15.87
CA VAL A 272 -36.27 16.36 15.56
C VAL A 272 -34.89 15.71 15.51
N MET A 273 -34.80 14.51 16.09
CA MET A 273 -33.59 13.69 16.12
C MET A 273 -33.36 13.02 14.76
N GLU A 274 -32.15 13.13 14.25
CA GLU A 274 -31.74 12.49 12.99
C GLU A 274 -30.61 11.52 13.28
N GLY A 275 -30.89 10.22 13.19
CA GLY A 275 -29.88 9.21 12.99
C GLY A 275 -29.72 8.95 11.50
N THR A 276 -30.22 7.83 10.99
CA THR A 276 -30.22 7.56 9.53
C THR A 276 -31.32 8.29 8.77
N THR A 277 -32.33 8.85 9.46
CA THR A 277 -33.32 9.74 8.84
C THR A 277 -32.64 10.95 8.21
N ASP A 278 -33.08 11.32 7.00
CA ASP A 278 -32.57 12.47 6.25
C ASP A 278 -33.61 13.57 6.10
N SER A 279 -33.13 14.81 6.02
CA SER A 279 -33.92 15.96 5.61
C SER A 279 -33.08 16.99 4.84
N ASP A 280 -33.77 17.90 4.16
CA ASP A 280 -33.11 18.97 3.43
C ASP A 280 -32.46 20.00 4.37
N PHE A 281 -31.54 20.79 3.83
CA PHE A 281 -30.90 21.86 4.57
C PHE A 281 -31.85 23.04 4.79
N THR A 282 -31.58 23.79 5.86
CA THR A 282 -32.12 25.14 6.03
C THR A 282 -31.36 26.13 5.16
N ASP A 283 -31.89 27.34 4.98
CA ASP A 283 -31.15 28.45 4.34
C ASP A 283 -29.83 28.75 5.06
N ALA A 284 -29.82 28.64 6.40
CA ALA A 284 -28.60 28.80 7.19
C ALA A 284 -27.60 27.67 6.90
N GLY A 285 -28.09 26.44 6.72
CA GLY A 285 -27.27 25.30 6.35
C GLY A 285 -26.66 25.43 4.95
N GLU A 286 -27.42 25.94 3.98
CA GLU A 286 -26.91 26.20 2.64
C GLU A 286 -25.85 27.33 2.62
N LYS A 287 -26.05 28.37 3.43
CA LYS A 287 -25.02 29.42 3.61
C LYS A 287 -23.74 28.87 4.25
N ALA A 288 -23.86 27.96 5.22
CA ALA A 288 -22.71 27.31 5.84
C ALA A 288 -21.91 26.49 4.82
N ASN A 289 -22.58 25.71 3.96
CA ASN A 289 -21.93 25.00 2.85
C ASN A 289 -21.15 25.95 1.94
N GLN A 290 -21.76 27.05 1.52
CA GLN A 290 -21.12 28.05 0.65
C GLN A 290 -19.92 28.74 1.32
N GLN A 291 -19.98 28.95 2.63
CA GLN A 291 -18.88 29.53 3.39
C GLN A 291 -17.72 28.54 3.55
N LEU A 292 -18.02 27.28 3.84
CA LEU A 292 -16.99 26.25 3.96
C LEU A 292 -16.32 25.97 2.62
N HIS A 293 -17.08 25.90 1.53
CA HIS A 293 -16.56 25.80 0.16
C HIS A 293 -15.51 26.89 -0.11
N ARG A 294 -15.84 28.17 0.14
CA ARG A 294 -14.91 29.29 -0.02
C ARG A 294 -13.68 29.19 0.89
N THR A 295 -13.85 28.68 2.11
CA THR A 295 -12.76 28.52 3.07
C THR A 295 -11.77 27.44 2.62
N LEU A 296 -12.26 26.38 1.99
CA LEU A 296 -11.47 25.22 1.58
C LEU A 296 -11.03 25.24 0.11
N GLN A 297 -11.49 26.21 -0.68
CA GLN A 297 -11.28 26.28 -2.13
C GLN A 297 -9.81 26.13 -2.56
N SER A 298 -8.86 26.70 -1.80
CA SER A 298 -7.43 26.62 -2.10
C SER A 298 -6.73 25.42 -1.44
N THR A 299 -7.45 24.59 -0.69
CA THR A 299 -6.86 23.45 0.03
C THR A 299 -6.64 22.29 -0.92
N GLN A 300 -5.41 21.77 -0.96
CA GLN A 300 -5.10 20.59 -1.75
C GLN A 300 -5.49 19.32 -1.00
N PHE A 301 -6.63 18.75 -1.39
CA PHE A 301 -7.05 17.42 -0.95
C PHE A 301 -6.58 16.36 -1.94
N ILE A 302 -6.07 15.25 -1.41
CA ILE A 302 -5.68 14.06 -2.18
C ILE A 302 -6.77 12.99 -2.20
N ALA A 303 -7.74 13.09 -1.30
CA ALA A 303 -8.92 12.23 -1.28
C ALA A 303 -10.09 12.89 -0.55
N ALA A 304 -11.31 12.54 -0.97
CA ALA A 304 -12.55 12.99 -0.39
C ALA A 304 -13.49 11.80 -0.16
N TYR A 305 -14.06 11.71 1.04
CA TYR A 305 -14.97 10.64 1.43
C TYR A 305 -16.24 11.19 2.05
N SER A 306 -17.37 10.54 1.86
CA SER A 306 -18.65 10.98 2.40
C SER A 306 -19.49 9.80 2.90
N SER A 307 -20.30 10.06 3.91
CA SER A 307 -21.49 9.24 4.17
C SER A 307 -22.37 9.10 2.92
N GLU A 308 -23.08 7.98 2.84
CA GLU A 308 -24.14 7.70 1.87
C GLU A 308 -25.44 8.44 2.16
N LEU A 309 -25.65 8.93 3.39
CA LEU A 309 -26.84 9.70 3.75
C LEU A 309 -26.89 10.99 2.93
N GLY A 310 -28.10 11.34 2.48
CA GLY A 310 -28.35 12.42 1.54
C GLY A 310 -27.79 13.75 2.02
N ARG A 311 -27.94 14.08 3.31
CA ARG A 311 -27.37 15.32 3.86
C ARG A 311 -25.83 15.31 3.91
N GLY A 312 -25.21 14.16 4.18
CA GLY A 312 -23.75 14.02 4.18
C GLY A 312 -23.20 14.20 2.77
N TYR A 313 -23.76 13.47 1.81
CA TYR A 313 -23.32 13.53 0.41
C TYR A 313 -23.59 14.88 -0.25
N LYS A 314 -24.76 15.50 -0.02
CA LYS A 314 -25.03 16.86 -0.51
C LYS A 314 -24.04 17.88 0.06
N THR A 315 -23.66 17.76 1.34
CA THR A 315 -22.61 18.63 1.95
C THR A 315 -21.30 18.47 1.19
N ALA A 316 -20.87 17.22 0.96
CA ALA A 316 -19.66 16.91 0.22
C ALA A 316 -19.68 17.52 -1.19
N GLN A 317 -20.78 17.35 -1.93
CA GLN A 317 -20.93 17.89 -3.28
C GLN A 317 -20.83 19.42 -3.31
N ARG A 318 -21.42 20.13 -2.33
CA ARG A 318 -21.38 21.60 -2.28
C ARG A 318 -20.01 22.11 -1.89
N VAL A 319 -19.36 21.48 -0.91
CA VAL A 319 -18.03 21.90 -0.43
C VAL A 319 -16.95 21.59 -1.46
N MET A 320 -17.03 20.43 -2.11
CA MET A 320 -16.01 19.93 -3.03
C MET A 320 -16.23 20.31 -4.50
N ALA A 321 -17.20 21.17 -4.83
CA ALA A 321 -17.63 21.47 -6.20
C ALA A 321 -16.50 21.86 -7.16
N ASP A 322 -15.51 22.64 -6.69
CA ASP A 322 -14.36 23.09 -7.50
C ASP A 322 -13.15 22.16 -7.42
N HIS A 323 -13.20 21.12 -6.57
CA HIS A 323 -12.10 20.19 -6.40
C HIS A 323 -12.18 19.07 -7.44
N GLN A 324 -11.10 18.85 -8.19
CA GLN A 324 -11.01 17.83 -9.24
C GLN A 324 -10.73 16.42 -8.68
N ILE A 325 -11.34 16.06 -7.56
CA ILE A 325 -11.22 14.73 -6.95
C ILE A 325 -12.60 14.10 -6.76
N PRO A 326 -12.76 12.80 -7.06
CA PRO A 326 -14.04 12.14 -6.87
C PRO A 326 -14.36 11.97 -5.36
N ILE A 327 -15.62 12.23 -5.00
CA ILE A 327 -16.14 11.93 -3.66
C ILE A 327 -16.47 10.45 -3.60
N GLN A 328 -15.78 9.71 -2.73
CA GLN A 328 -16.05 8.28 -2.48
C GLN A 328 -17.08 8.15 -1.35
N GLN A 329 -18.23 7.54 -1.62
CA GLN A 329 -19.22 7.23 -0.59
C GLN A 329 -18.84 5.95 0.16
N ASP A 330 -19.01 5.93 1.48
CA ASP A 330 -18.75 4.77 2.32
C ASP A 330 -19.76 4.70 3.48
N SER A 331 -20.44 3.56 3.60
CA SER A 331 -21.47 3.34 4.63
C SER A 331 -20.93 3.40 6.06
N GLN A 332 -19.63 3.18 6.27
CA GLN A 332 -18.99 3.30 7.59
C GLN A 332 -19.04 4.75 8.12
N LEU A 333 -19.30 5.74 7.27
CA LEU A 333 -19.42 7.16 7.63
C LEU A 333 -20.85 7.59 7.97
N ASN A 334 -21.85 6.74 7.76
CA ASN A 334 -23.26 7.04 8.00
C ASN A 334 -23.53 7.37 9.47
N GLU A 335 -24.58 8.13 9.75
CA GLU A 335 -24.95 8.36 11.14
C GLU A 335 -25.47 7.07 11.79
N MET A 336 -25.47 7.03 13.11
CA MET A 336 -26.05 5.95 13.90
C MET A 336 -27.53 5.77 13.58
N PHE A 337 -27.98 4.52 13.37
CA PHE A 337 -29.41 4.20 13.33
C PHE A 337 -29.95 4.15 14.76
N LEU A 338 -30.92 4.99 15.11
CA LEU A 338 -31.38 5.14 16.50
C LEU A 338 -32.57 4.23 16.85
N GLY A 339 -32.90 3.25 16.02
CA GLY A 339 -34.08 2.40 16.22
C GLY A 339 -35.37 3.20 16.09
N HIS A 340 -36.35 2.96 16.96
CA HIS A 340 -37.61 3.72 16.95
C HIS A 340 -37.46 5.19 17.37
N TRP A 341 -36.28 5.63 17.81
CA TRP A 341 -36.01 7.05 18.11
C TRP A 341 -35.67 7.88 16.88
N GLU A 342 -35.59 7.26 15.71
CA GLU A 342 -35.52 7.98 14.44
C GLU A 342 -36.71 8.93 14.28
N ALA A 343 -36.43 10.16 13.84
CA ALA A 343 -37.42 11.20 13.61
C ALA A 343 -38.27 11.60 14.85
N GLU A 344 -37.87 11.20 16.06
CA GLU A 344 -38.53 11.61 17.29
C GLU A 344 -38.15 13.02 17.73
N LYS A 345 -39.02 13.66 18.52
CA LYS A 345 -38.70 14.97 19.10
C LYS A 345 -37.58 14.84 20.14
N VAL A 346 -36.53 15.63 19.99
CA VAL A 346 -35.41 15.71 20.97
C VAL A 346 -35.93 16.02 22.38
N ALA A 347 -36.97 16.85 22.49
CA ALA A 347 -37.61 17.14 23.78
C ALA A 347 -38.23 15.89 24.42
N THR A 348 -38.88 15.03 23.62
CA THR A 348 -39.42 13.74 24.08
C THR A 348 -38.29 12.84 24.56
N LEU A 349 -37.24 12.66 23.75
CA LEU A 349 -36.09 11.82 24.11
C LEU A 349 -35.36 12.33 25.36
N LYS A 350 -35.23 13.64 25.54
CA LYS A 350 -34.63 14.23 26.77
C LYS A 350 -35.48 14.04 28.02
N SER A 351 -36.78 13.81 27.87
CA SER A 351 -37.68 13.51 28.99
C SER A 351 -37.65 12.03 29.39
N ASP A 352 -37.09 11.16 28.54
CA ASP A 352 -36.87 9.76 28.86
C ASP A 352 -35.78 9.64 29.96
N GLN A 353 -36.13 8.92 31.02
CA GLN A 353 -35.26 8.68 32.16
C GLN A 353 -34.36 7.45 32.00
N SER A 354 -34.45 6.74 30.87
CA SER A 354 -33.63 5.57 30.56
C SER A 354 -32.13 5.91 30.54
N GLU A 355 -31.30 4.90 30.76
CA GLU A 355 -29.85 5.04 30.64
C GLU A 355 -29.43 5.38 29.20
N ALA A 356 -30.14 4.83 28.21
CA ALA A 356 -29.93 5.13 26.80
C ALA A 356 -30.08 6.63 26.51
N ALA A 357 -31.15 7.27 26.99
CA ALA A 357 -31.37 8.70 26.78
C ALA A 357 -30.26 9.55 27.44
N ARG A 358 -29.86 9.20 28.67
CA ARG A 358 -28.77 9.88 29.38
C ARG A 358 -27.44 9.74 28.64
N ASN A 359 -27.15 8.58 28.08
CA ASN A 359 -25.91 8.34 27.33
C ASN A 359 -25.92 9.05 25.98
N LEU A 360 -27.05 9.06 25.26
CA LEU A 360 -27.20 9.74 23.97
C LEU A 360 -26.91 11.24 24.05
N PHE A 361 -27.44 11.91 25.08
CA PHE A 361 -27.26 13.36 25.27
C PHE A 361 -26.03 13.72 26.11
N SER A 362 -25.17 12.75 26.40
CA SER A 362 -23.93 12.98 27.14
C SER A 362 -22.74 13.07 26.19
N ALA A 363 -22.04 14.19 26.32
CA ALA A 363 -20.74 14.50 25.74
C ALA A 363 -19.75 13.32 25.69
N ASN A 364 -19.61 12.59 26.81
CA ASN A 364 -18.54 11.62 27.04
C ASN A 364 -19.04 10.20 27.30
N LYS A 365 -20.33 9.94 27.10
CA LYS A 365 -20.93 8.61 27.30
C LYS A 365 -21.63 8.07 26.07
N LEU A 366 -21.52 8.74 24.92
CA LEU A 366 -22.15 8.24 23.71
C LEU A 366 -21.56 6.88 23.29
N ILE A 367 -20.29 6.60 23.58
CA ILE A 367 -19.73 5.24 23.36
C ILE A 367 -20.51 4.15 24.14
N ARG A 368 -21.14 4.50 25.26
CA ARG A 368 -21.96 3.59 26.09
C ARG A 368 -23.45 3.64 25.73
N PHE A 369 -23.83 4.38 24.70
CA PHE A 369 -25.20 4.41 24.22
C PHE A 369 -25.56 3.04 23.63
N VAL A 370 -26.66 2.49 24.12
CA VAL A 370 -27.31 1.31 23.56
C VAL A 370 -28.63 1.76 22.99
N ALA A 371 -28.80 1.62 21.68
CA ALA A 371 -30.02 2.05 21.02
C ALA A 371 -31.16 1.07 21.33
N PRO A 372 -32.41 1.58 21.42
CA PRO A 372 -33.57 0.70 21.50
C PRO A 372 -33.85 -0.01 20.16
N ASP A 373 -34.62 -1.10 20.21
CA ASP A 373 -35.20 -1.82 19.05
C ASP A 373 -34.23 -2.00 17.87
N GLU A 374 -33.12 -2.71 18.12
CA GLU A 374 -32.11 -3.07 17.13
C GLU A 374 -31.39 -1.88 16.45
N GLY A 375 -31.47 -0.69 17.04
CA GLY A 375 -30.62 0.43 16.64
C GLY A 375 -29.12 0.15 16.85
N GLU A 376 -28.28 1.01 16.28
CA GLU A 376 -26.84 0.94 16.41
C GLU A 376 -26.34 1.50 17.75
N ASN A 377 -25.49 0.73 18.41
CA ASN A 377 -24.84 1.13 19.66
C ASN A 377 -23.62 2.03 19.41
N GLY A 378 -23.31 2.88 20.39
CA GLY A 378 -22.16 3.79 20.34
C GLY A 378 -20.82 3.09 20.13
N GLU A 379 -20.59 1.92 20.73
CA GLU A 379 -19.36 1.15 20.53
C GLU A 379 -19.17 0.70 19.08
N ILE A 380 -20.25 0.28 18.43
CA ILE A 380 -20.25 -0.17 17.02
C ILE A 380 -19.97 1.03 16.12
N ALA A 381 -20.65 2.16 16.36
CA ALA A 381 -20.43 3.41 15.65
C ALA A 381 -18.99 3.93 15.78
N ALA A 382 -18.45 3.92 16.99
CA ALA A 382 -17.06 4.29 17.26
C ALA A 382 -16.08 3.35 16.54
N TYR A 383 -16.36 2.05 16.53
CA TYR A 383 -15.51 1.07 15.88
C TYR A 383 -15.48 1.25 14.36
N ARG A 384 -16.64 1.43 13.70
CA ARG A 384 -16.68 1.59 12.24
C ARG A 384 -15.99 2.87 11.78
N LEU A 385 -16.17 3.99 12.49
CA LEU A 385 -15.48 5.24 12.15
C LEU A 385 -13.98 5.14 12.41
N ASP A 386 -13.56 4.55 13.55
CA ASP A 386 -12.15 4.34 13.86
C ASP A 386 -11.46 3.44 12.83
N LYS A 387 -12.10 2.34 12.43
CA LYS A 387 -11.61 1.46 11.38
C LYS A 387 -11.45 2.21 10.05
N PHE A 388 -12.45 3.00 9.67
CA PHE A 388 -12.42 3.79 8.44
C PHE A 388 -11.28 4.83 8.47
N LEU A 389 -11.25 5.69 9.50
CA LEU A 389 -10.24 6.73 9.63
C LEU A 389 -8.83 6.16 9.78
N SER A 390 -8.67 5.02 10.47
CA SER A 390 -7.37 4.35 10.56
C SER A 390 -6.93 3.81 9.20
N ALA A 391 -7.84 3.25 8.39
CA ALA A 391 -7.52 2.83 7.03
C ALA A 391 -7.11 4.01 6.14
N ILE A 392 -7.78 5.17 6.26
CA ILE A 392 -7.41 6.43 5.61
C ILE A 392 -6.03 6.89 6.07
N GLY A 393 -5.83 6.96 7.38
CA GLY A 393 -4.58 7.34 8.02
C GLY A 393 -3.44 6.51 7.48
N GLN A 394 -3.53 5.19 7.61
CA GLN A 394 -2.56 4.28 7.04
C GLN A 394 -2.37 4.58 5.54
N LYS A 395 -3.45 4.69 4.75
CA LYS A 395 -3.38 4.82 3.27
C LYS A 395 -2.58 6.05 2.83
N TYR A 396 -2.76 7.17 3.50
CA TYR A 396 -2.25 8.47 3.05
C TYR A 396 -1.21 9.09 3.98
N GLU A 397 -0.82 8.46 5.08
CA GLU A 397 0.16 8.99 6.06
C GLU A 397 1.45 9.51 5.41
N PHE A 398 1.88 8.86 4.34
CA PHE A 398 3.10 9.18 3.62
C PHE A 398 2.90 10.00 2.34
N SER A 399 1.67 10.49 2.12
CA SER A 399 1.32 11.31 0.96
C SER A 399 1.46 12.80 1.27
N GLN A 400 1.77 13.60 0.26
CA GLN A 400 1.71 15.06 0.37
C GLN A 400 0.28 15.52 0.07
N GLY A 401 -0.44 15.98 1.09
CA GLY A 401 -1.78 16.55 0.95
C GLY A 401 -2.68 16.27 2.15
N LYS A 402 -3.94 16.72 2.07
CA LYS A 402 -4.94 16.54 3.12
C LYS A 402 -6.04 15.58 2.66
N VAL A 403 -6.73 14.95 3.60
CA VAL A 403 -7.94 14.17 3.32
C VAL A 403 -9.13 14.89 3.93
N ILE A 404 -10.28 14.88 3.23
CA ILE A 404 -11.54 15.39 3.77
C ILE A 404 -12.58 14.28 3.87
N VAL A 405 -13.33 14.26 4.98
CA VAL A 405 -14.33 13.23 5.29
C VAL A 405 -15.60 13.91 5.79
N PHE A 406 -16.73 13.62 5.15
CA PHE A 406 -18.04 14.15 5.52
C PHE A 406 -18.83 13.08 6.31
N THR A 407 -19.20 13.40 7.54
CA THR A 407 -19.89 12.50 8.47
C THR A 407 -20.86 13.27 9.37
N HIS A 408 -21.27 12.68 10.50
CA HIS A 408 -22.41 13.10 11.30
C HIS A 408 -22.04 13.24 12.80
N PRO A 409 -22.82 14.00 13.59
CA PRO A 409 -22.39 14.37 14.94
C PRO A 409 -22.31 13.21 15.94
N LEU A 410 -23.21 12.21 15.91
CA LEU A 410 -23.23 11.14 16.92
C LEU A 410 -22.11 10.14 16.67
N ILE A 411 -21.98 9.61 15.45
CA ILE A 411 -20.87 8.72 15.08
C ILE A 411 -19.51 9.38 15.37
N LEU A 412 -19.36 10.67 15.08
CA LEU A 412 -18.13 11.41 15.38
C LEU A 412 -17.89 11.49 16.89
N ASN A 413 -18.94 11.79 17.67
CA ASN A 413 -18.83 11.81 19.12
C ASN A 413 -18.48 10.44 19.72
N ALA A 414 -19.03 9.36 19.18
CA ALA A 414 -18.69 8.01 19.60
C ALA A 414 -17.20 7.69 19.32
N PHE A 415 -16.68 8.09 18.15
CA PHE A 415 -15.25 7.99 17.83
C PHE A 415 -14.39 8.80 18.80
N PHE A 416 -14.78 10.04 19.10
CA PHE A 416 -14.07 10.90 20.03
C PHE A 416 -14.02 10.31 21.44
N ASN A 417 -15.13 9.79 21.94
CA ASN A 417 -15.18 9.07 23.23
C ASN A 417 -14.23 7.87 23.28
N LYS A 418 -14.00 7.20 22.13
CA LYS A 418 -13.10 6.04 22.01
C LYS A 418 -11.63 6.42 21.90
N ARG A 419 -11.29 7.29 20.95
CA ARG A 419 -9.90 7.55 20.52
C ARG A 419 -9.30 8.82 21.11
N LEU A 420 -10.13 9.78 21.49
CA LEU A 420 -9.72 11.13 21.93
C LEU A 420 -10.56 11.59 23.15
N PRO A 421 -10.66 10.78 24.23
CA PRO A 421 -11.58 11.04 25.34
C PRO A 421 -11.29 12.36 26.08
N ASP A 422 -10.04 12.82 26.04
CA ASP A 422 -9.59 14.06 26.69
C ASP A 422 -9.77 15.31 25.80
N SER A 423 -10.33 15.15 24.59
CA SER A 423 -10.56 16.29 23.71
C SER A 423 -11.66 17.21 24.22
N SER A 424 -11.57 18.50 23.88
CA SER A 424 -12.63 19.47 24.17
C SER A 424 -13.76 19.49 23.13
N TRP A 425 -13.70 18.66 22.08
CA TRP A 425 -14.72 18.66 21.03
C TRP A 425 -16.03 18.09 21.57
N GLN A 426 -17.14 18.73 21.21
CA GLN A 426 -18.49 18.33 21.57
C GLN A 426 -19.42 18.54 20.39
N PRO A 427 -20.39 17.64 20.16
CA PRO A 427 -21.36 17.82 19.10
C PRO A 427 -22.24 19.06 19.40
N SER A 428 -22.42 19.90 18.39
CA SER A 428 -23.32 21.05 18.44
C SER A 428 -24.23 21.09 17.22
N GLN A 429 -25.31 21.86 17.28
CA GLN A 429 -26.17 22.06 16.11
C GLN A 429 -25.44 22.86 15.04
N GLY A 430 -25.66 22.49 13.77
CA GLY A 430 -25.06 23.12 12.62
C GLY A 430 -23.73 22.49 12.19
N MET A 431 -23.09 23.13 11.21
CA MET A 431 -21.84 22.63 10.63
C MET A 431 -20.69 22.77 11.65
N GLN A 432 -19.94 21.69 11.83
CA GLN A 432 -18.69 21.69 12.59
C GLN A 432 -17.57 21.13 11.73
N VAL A 433 -16.37 21.68 11.87
CA VAL A 433 -15.19 21.20 11.15
C VAL A 433 -14.09 20.88 12.14
N VAL A 434 -13.63 19.63 12.11
CA VAL A 434 -12.55 19.14 12.97
C VAL A 434 -11.40 18.72 12.09
N THR A 435 -10.19 19.19 12.38
CA THR A 435 -8.99 18.67 11.73
C THR A 435 -8.24 17.78 12.70
N LEU A 436 -8.05 16.52 12.30
CA LEU A 436 -7.21 15.56 12.99
C LEU A 436 -5.85 15.48 12.32
N ALA A 437 -4.80 15.27 13.11
CA ALA A 437 -3.51 14.78 12.65
C ALA A 437 -3.47 13.27 12.86
N TYR A 438 -2.98 12.53 11.87
CA TYR A 438 -2.70 11.11 11.96
C TYR A 438 -1.21 10.85 11.75
N LYS A 439 -0.57 10.19 12.71
CA LYS A 439 0.81 9.74 12.60
C LYS A 439 1.04 8.51 13.48
N ASN A 440 1.74 7.50 12.98
CA ASN A 440 2.10 6.27 13.68
C ASN A 440 0.90 5.61 14.36
N GLU A 441 -0.21 5.43 13.62
CA GLU A 441 -1.47 4.84 14.12
C GLU A 441 -2.20 5.61 15.23
N ALA A 442 -1.74 6.83 15.54
CA ALA A 442 -2.33 7.71 16.53
C ALA A 442 -3.03 8.90 15.86
N PHE A 443 -4.16 9.30 16.44
CA PHE A 443 -4.86 10.53 16.12
C PHE A 443 -4.58 11.60 17.17
N SER A 444 -4.55 12.86 16.75
CA SER A 444 -4.60 14.02 17.64
C SER A 444 -5.45 15.13 17.03
N VAL A 445 -6.04 15.98 17.87
CA VAL A 445 -6.83 17.13 17.39
C VAL A 445 -5.88 18.28 17.05
N VAL A 446 -5.94 18.75 15.81
CA VAL A 446 -5.21 19.94 15.36
C VAL A 446 -6.08 21.18 15.56
N GLN A 447 -7.35 21.09 15.18
CA GLN A 447 -8.26 22.23 15.19
C GLN A 447 -9.72 21.79 15.27
N VAL A 448 -10.53 22.60 15.96
CA VAL A 448 -11.99 22.54 15.98
C VAL A 448 -12.51 23.92 15.55
N LYS A 449 -13.44 23.97 14.59
CA LYS A 449 -14.11 25.19 14.12
C LYS A 449 -15.62 25.00 14.04
#